data_AF-A0A4Q2YMN1-F1
#
_entry.id   AF-A0A4Q2YMN1-F1
#
_cell.length_a   1.000
_cell.length_b   1.000
_cell.length_c   1.000
_cell.angle_alpha   90.00
_cell.angle_beta   90.00
_cell.angle_gamma   90.00
#
_symmetry.space_group_name_H-M   'P 1'
#
loop_
_entity.id
_entity.type
_entity.pdbx_description
1 polymer ?
#
loop_
_entity_poly.entity_id
_entity_poly.type
_entity_poly.pdbx_seq_one_letter_code
_entity_poly.pdbx_strand_id
1 'polypeptide(L)'
;TIEGSVVSQFENHIRAVAGLPLGSTATVALPVVMHNLIGGGIETVPDLLADPACHVHHYGKAEVRDGRKLGHATWVGASPA
;
A
#
# COMPACT_ATOMS: atom_id res chain seq x y z
N THR A 1 -0.49 1.80 -5.70
CA THR A 1 0.15 1.44 -4.41
C THR A 1 1.56 0.93 -4.68
N ILE A 2 2.41 0.75 -3.65
CA ILE A 2 3.84 0.39 -3.82
C ILE A 2 3.99 -0.92 -4.58
N GLU A 3 3.16 -1.92 -4.25
CA GLU A 3 3.24 -3.28 -4.79
C GLU A 3 2.61 -3.39 -6.19
N GLY A 4 1.85 -2.39 -6.63
CA GLY A 4 1.01 -2.50 -7.82
C GLY A 4 1.73 -2.28 -9.15
N SER A 5 2.94 -1.72 -9.14
CA SER A 5 3.70 -1.40 -10.34
C SER A 5 5.16 -1.80 -10.19
N VAL A 6 5.84 -2.04 -11.32
CA VAL A 6 7.26 -2.42 -11.35
C VAL A 6 8.12 -1.44 -10.55
N VAL A 7 7.81 -0.15 -10.65
CA VAL A 7 8.43 0.90 -9.83
C VAL A 7 7.35 1.72 -9.15
N SER A 8 7.50 1.94 -7.84
CA SER A 8 6.53 2.71 -7.06
C SER A 8 6.61 4.21 -7.37
N GLN A 9 5.52 4.93 -7.09
CA GLN A 9 5.50 6.40 -7.20
C GLN A 9 6.60 7.09 -6.39
N PHE A 10 7.02 6.52 -5.25
CA PHE A 10 8.04 7.11 -4.39
C PHE A 10 9.44 6.98 -4.99
N GLU A 11 9.76 5.80 -5.53
CA GLU A 11 11.03 5.57 -6.20
C GLU A 11 11.15 6.40 -7.48
N ASN A 12 10.09 6.45 -8.29
CA ASN A 12 10.05 7.32 -9.47
C ASN A 12 10.11 8.81 -9.11
N HIS A 13 9.53 9.23 -7.98
CA HIS A 13 9.68 10.59 -7.48
C HIS A 13 11.14 10.92 -7.16
N ILE A 14 11.85 10.04 -6.42
CA ILE A 14 13.27 10.25 -6.11
C ILE A 14 14.14 10.24 -7.38
N ARG A 15 13.89 9.33 -8.32
CA ARG A 15 14.58 9.32 -9.62
C ARG A 15 14.42 10.64 -10.37
N ALA A 16 13.19 11.17 -10.42
CA ALA A 16 12.92 12.45 -11.06
C ALA A 16 13.68 13.60 -10.39
N VAL A 17 13.66 13.67 -9.06
CA VAL A 17 14.39 14.72 -8.28
C VAL A 17 15.90 14.61 -8.48
N ALA A 18 16.44 13.40 -8.55
CA ALA A 18 17.87 13.15 -8.70
C ALA A 18 18.37 13.20 -10.16
N GLY A 19 17.50 13.46 -11.15
CA GLY A 19 17.87 13.47 -12.57
C GLY A 19 18.23 12.08 -13.14
N LEU A 20 17.72 11.02 -12.53
CA LEU A 20 17.92 9.64 -12.97
C LEU A 20 16.84 9.20 -13.98
N PRO A 21 17.11 8.20 -14.84
CA PRO A 21 16.08 7.63 -15.72
C PRO A 21 14.87 7.12 -14.93
N LEU A 22 13.66 7.39 -15.41
CA LEU A 22 12.43 6.89 -14.80
C LEU A 22 12.29 5.38 -14.98
N GLY A 23 11.72 4.73 -13.96
CA GLY A 23 11.37 3.33 -13.99
C GLY A 23 9.97 3.07 -14.56
N SER A 24 9.74 1.84 -15.03
CA SER A 24 8.47 1.42 -15.63
C SER A 24 7.28 1.55 -14.68
N THR A 25 6.18 2.11 -15.17
CA THR A 25 4.90 2.19 -14.46
C THR A 25 3.96 1.03 -14.81
N ALA A 26 4.46 0.00 -15.51
CA ALA A 26 3.65 -1.17 -15.84
C ALA A 26 3.12 -1.84 -14.57
N THR A 27 1.83 -2.18 -14.57
CA THR A 27 1.18 -2.93 -13.49
C THR A 27 1.75 -4.34 -13.43
N VAL A 28 2.09 -4.84 -12.24
CA VAL A 28 2.72 -6.16 -12.09
C VAL A 28 1.73 -7.33 -12.23
N ALA A 29 0.48 -7.13 -11.80
CA ALA A 29 -0.62 -8.09 -11.94
C ALA A 29 -1.96 -7.36 -11.79
N LEU A 30 -3.05 -7.96 -12.27
CA LEU A 30 -4.40 -7.46 -12.08
C LEU A 30 -5.27 -8.53 -11.41
N PRO A 31 -6.20 -8.15 -10.51
CA PRO A 31 -6.47 -6.78 -10.06
C PRO A 31 -5.42 -6.26 -9.06
N VAL A 32 -5.42 -4.94 -8.84
CA VAL A 32 -4.74 -4.30 -7.70
C VAL A 32 -5.78 -3.55 -6.89
N VAL A 33 -5.99 -3.97 -5.65
CA VAL A 33 -6.97 -3.36 -4.73
C VAL A 33 -6.23 -2.79 -3.54
N MET A 34 -6.55 -1.55 -3.14
CA MET A 34 -5.89 -0.89 -2.01
C MET A 34 -6.93 -0.24 -1.10
N HIS A 35 -6.95 -0.62 0.17
CA HIS A 35 -7.86 -0.10 1.19
C HIS A 35 -7.11 0.71 2.25
N ASN A 36 -7.60 1.91 2.55
CA ASN A 36 -7.03 2.73 3.61
C ASN A 36 -7.43 2.16 4.97
N LEU A 37 -6.49 2.12 5.92
CA LEU A 37 -6.79 1.84 7.32
C LEU A 37 -6.98 3.17 8.03
N ILE A 38 -8.24 3.51 8.35
CA ILE A 38 -8.66 4.80 8.92
C ILE A 38 -9.21 4.57 10.34
N GLY A 39 -8.71 5.33 11.32
CA GLY A 39 -9.16 5.26 12.71
C GLY A 39 -9.20 3.82 13.22
N GLY A 40 -10.34 3.40 13.77
CA GLY A 40 -10.56 2.02 14.26
C GLY A 40 -10.39 0.92 13.21
N GLY A 41 -10.36 1.25 11.91
CA GLY A 41 -10.04 0.27 10.85
C GLY A 41 -8.62 -0.29 10.93
N ILE A 42 -7.74 0.26 11.79
CA ILE A 42 -6.43 -0.32 12.07
C ILE A 42 -6.50 -1.62 12.87
N GLU A 43 -7.60 -1.86 13.58
CA GLU A 43 -7.79 -3.06 14.41
C GLU A 43 -7.96 -4.34 13.58
N THR A 44 -8.22 -4.22 12.27
CA THR A 44 -8.32 -5.37 11.34
C THR A 44 -6.97 -5.90 10.88
N VAL A 45 -5.85 -5.24 11.25
CA VAL A 45 -4.50 -5.63 10.83
C VAL A 45 -4.17 -7.10 11.11
N PRO A 46 -4.51 -7.71 12.28
CA PRO A 46 -4.25 -9.13 12.51
C PRO A 46 -4.90 -10.05 11.48
N ASP A 47 -6.16 -9.79 11.10
CA ASP A 47 -6.88 -10.57 10.09
C ASP A 47 -6.30 -10.35 8.69
N LEU A 48 -5.94 -9.11 8.36
CA LEU A 48 -5.29 -8.77 7.10
C LEU A 48 -3.92 -9.44 6.96
N LEU A 49 -3.15 -9.55 8.05
CA LEU A 49 -1.86 -10.26 8.05
C LEU A 49 -2.01 -11.78 7.92
N ALA A 50 -3.19 -12.34 8.20
CA ALA A 50 -3.47 -13.76 7.97
C ALA A 50 -3.79 -14.07 6.50
N ASP A 51 -4.15 -13.06 5.69
CA ASP A 51 -4.35 -13.20 4.24
C ASP A 51 -3.00 -13.15 3.51
N PRO A 52 -2.55 -14.26 2.88
CA PRO A 52 -1.25 -14.31 2.21
C PRO A 52 -1.16 -13.42 0.96
N ALA A 53 -2.28 -12.95 0.42
CA ALA A 53 -2.31 -12.02 -0.71
C ALA A 53 -2.33 -10.55 -0.28
N CYS A 54 -2.41 -10.26 1.03
CA CYS A 54 -2.49 -8.91 1.56
C CYS A 54 -1.11 -8.37 1.98
N HIS A 55 -0.81 -7.16 1.52
CA HIS A 55 0.36 -6.38 1.92
C HIS A 55 -0.07 -5.21 2.80
N VAL A 56 0.25 -5.29 4.09
CA VAL A 56 -0.08 -4.24 5.08
C VAL A 56 1.09 -3.26 5.24
N HIS A 57 0.79 -1.97 5.11
CA HIS A 57 1.68 -0.86 5.45
C HIS A 57 1.12 -0.09 6.64
N HIS A 58 1.71 -0.31 7.81
CA HIS A 58 1.37 0.42 9.05
C HIS A 58 2.30 1.63 9.22
N TYR A 59 1.74 2.82 9.47
CA TYR A 59 2.54 4.06 9.53
C TYR A 59 3.18 4.34 10.89
N GLY A 60 3.03 3.45 11.87
CA GLY A 60 3.66 3.55 13.19
C GLY A 60 3.16 4.73 14.03
N LYS A 61 1.97 5.26 13.74
CA LYS A 61 1.37 6.37 14.48
C LYS A 61 0.88 5.87 15.84
N ALA A 62 1.40 6.44 16.93
CA ALA A 62 1.11 6.00 18.29
C ALA A 62 -0.38 6.16 18.70
N GLU A 63 -1.07 7.16 18.16
CA GLU A 63 -2.47 7.46 18.51
C GLU A 63 -3.44 7.08 17.39
N VAL A 64 -4.46 6.30 17.74
CA VAL A 64 -5.63 6.03 16.90
C VAL A 64 -6.65 7.15 17.12
N ARG A 65 -7.06 7.81 16.03
CA ARG A 65 -8.08 8.87 16.03
C ARG A 65 -9.03 8.67 14.87
N ASP A 66 -10.31 8.99 15.07
CA ASP A 66 -11.31 8.92 14.01
C ASP A 66 -10.91 9.76 12.80
N GLY A 67 -11.12 9.19 11.61
CA GLY A 67 -10.74 9.82 10.33
C GLY A 67 -9.22 9.85 10.06
N ARG A 68 -8.35 9.48 11.01
CA ARG A 68 -6.90 9.49 10.80
C ARG A 68 -6.47 8.29 9.98
N LYS A 69 -5.77 8.53 8.87
CA LYS A 69 -5.13 7.45 8.09
C LYS A 69 -3.92 6.89 8.85
N LEU A 70 -3.99 5.63 9.25
CA LEU A 70 -3.00 4.92 10.05
C LEU A 70 -2.19 3.91 9.24
N GLY A 71 -2.69 3.53 8.06
CA GLY A 71 -1.99 2.65 7.16
C GLY A 71 -2.77 2.40 5.87
N HIS A 72 -2.38 1.35 5.17
CA HIS A 72 -3.12 0.79 4.06
C HIS A 72 -2.85 -0.70 3.89
N ALA A 73 -3.81 -1.40 3.29
CA ALA A 73 -3.71 -2.79 2.88
C ALA A 73 -3.83 -2.87 1.36
N THR A 74 -3.00 -3.70 0.73
CA THR A 74 -2.93 -3.84 -0.73
C THR A 74 -2.99 -5.32 -1.12
N TRP A 75 -3.80 -5.65 -2.12
CA TRP A 75 -3.83 -6.95 -2.77
C TRP A 75 -3.39 -6.80 -4.23
N VAL A 76 -2.56 -7.72 -4.70
CA VAL A 76 -1.99 -7.74 -6.05
C VAL A 76 -2.23 -9.11 -6.68
N GLY A 77 -2.88 -9.13 -7.84
CA GLY A 77 -3.31 -10.39 -8.48
C GLY A 77 -4.46 -11.09 -7.74
N ALA A 78 -5.06 -10.43 -6.75
CA ALA A 78 -6.14 -10.94 -5.92
C ALA A 78 -7.02 -9.78 -5.44
N SER A 79 -8.21 -10.13 -4.96
CA SER A 79 -9.10 -9.21 -4.27
C SER A 79 -9.24 -9.65 -2.81
N PRO A 80 -9.56 -8.73 -1.88
CA PRO A 80 -9.99 -9.11 -0.55
C PRO A 80 -11.17 -10.09 -0.64
N ALA A 81 -11.23 -11.04 0.30
CA ALA A 81 -12.35 -11.97 0.44
C ALA A 81 -13.68 -11.25 0.76
#